data_AF-A0A3M2W1E8-F1
#
_entry.id   AF-A0A3M2W1E8-F1
#
_cell.length_a   1.000
_cell.length_b   1.000
_cell.length_c   1.000
_cell.angle_alpha   90.00
_cell.angle_beta   90.00
_cell.angle_gamma   90.00
#
_symmetry.space_group_name_H-M   'P 1'
#
loop_
_entity.id
_entity.type
_entity.pdbx_description
1 polymer ?
#
loop_
_entity_poly.entity_id
_entity_poly.type
_entity_poly.pdbx_seq_one_letter_code
_entity_poly.pdbx_strand_id
1 'polypeptide(L)'
;VNAIAPTGGTRMTEGLIPASVFELLKPELVSPLVVYLGSEQCQDSGALFEVGGGWIGKVRWERSLGACFDPQAGFSPEDVAAQWQTIGDFDGAAHPADSTEALKEMMANLQGYLREVH
;
A
#
# COMPACT_ATOMS: atom_id res chain seq x y z
N VAL A 1 3.96 8.91 -14.33
CA VAL A 1 5.06 9.04 -13.33
C VAL A 1 4.97 7.84 -12.41
N ASN A 2 6.09 7.16 -12.13
CA ASN A 2 6.17 6.02 -11.21
C ASN A 2 7.22 6.31 -10.13
N ALA A 3 7.12 5.63 -8.99
CA ALA A 3 8.07 5.72 -7.89
C ALA A 3 8.85 4.41 -7.72
N ILE A 4 10.13 4.53 -7.33
CA ILE A 4 10.96 3.38 -6.96
C ILE A 4 11.56 3.58 -5.57
N ALA A 5 11.68 2.48 -4.82
CA ALA A 5 12.42 2.36 -3.57
C ALA A 5 13.64 1.44 -3.80
N PRO A 6 14.78 2.00 -4.21
CA PRO A 6 15.95 1.22 -4.56
C PRO A 6 16.79 0.85 -3.33
N THR A 7 17.32 -0.38 -3.35
CA THR A 7 18.34 -0.86 -2.42
C THR A 7 19.62 -1.17 -3.22
N GLY A 8 20.68 -0.42 -2.93
CA GLY A 8 21.99 -0.58 -3.58
C GLY A 8 23.14 -0.41 -2.60
N GLY A 9 24.24 -1.10 -2.86
CA GLY A 9 25.54 -0.89 -2.25
C GLY A 9 26.14 0.39 -2.81
N THR A 10 26.08 1.46 -2.04
CA THR A 10 26.58 2.78 -2.39
C THR A 10 27.38 3.33 -1.22
N ARG A 11 28.09 4.43 -1.44
CA ARG A 11 28.75 5.15 -0.33
C ARG A 11 27.79 5.52 0.80
N MET A 12 26.51 5.76 0.51
CA MET A 12 25.51 6.09 1.53
C MET A 12 25.10 4.89 2.40
N THR A 13 25.28 3.67 1.90
CA THR A 13 24.88 2.42 2.58
C THR A 13 26.06 1.59 3.07
N GLU A 14 27.29 2.09 2.90
CA GLU A 14 28.52 1.48 3.43
C GLU A 14 28.44 1.33 4.95
N GLY A 15 28.84 0.16 5.46
CA GLY A 15 28.84 -0.15 6.90
C GLY A 15 27.47 -0.45 7.51
N LEU A 16 26.36 -0.17 6.81
CA LEU A 16 25.01 -0.50 7.28
C LEU A 16 24.61 -1.95 7.00
N ILE A 17 25.20 -2.56 5.96
CA ILE A 17 24.84 -3.88 5.44
C ILE A 17 26.10 -4.77 5.47
N PRO A 18 25.99 -6.07 5.78
CA PRO A 18 27.12 -6.99 5.72
C PRO A 18 27.82 -6.97 4.36
N ALA A 19 29.16 -6.97 4.38
CA ALA A 19 29.98 -6.84 3.16
C ALA A 19 29.63 -7.88 2.09
N SER A 20 29.35 -9.13 2.48
CA SER A 20 28.96 -10.20 1.55
C SER A 20 27.67 -9.92 0.79
N VAL A 21 26.76 -9.13 1.36
CA VAL A 21 25.50 -8.69 0.72
C VAL A 21 25.73 -7.40 -0.06
N PHE A 22 26.54 -6.47 0.47
CA PHE A 22 26.88 -5.20 -0.17
C PHE A 22 27.43 -5.39 -1.59
N GLU A 23 28.33 -6.36 -1.78
CA GLU A 23 28.92 -6.72 -3.09
C GLU A 23 27.89 -7.24 -4.12
N LEU A 24 26.75 -7.76 -3.65
CA LEU A 24 25.67 -8.27 -4.51
C LEU A 24 24.63 -7.18 -4.85
N LEU A 25 24.55 -6.12 -4.05
CA LEU A 25 23.62 -5.00 -4.25
C LEU A 25 24.16 -3.97 -5.26
N LYS A 26 24.62 -4.44 -6.42
CA LYS A 26 25.19 -3.57 -7.45
C LYS A 26 24.17 -2.53 -7.95
N PRO A 27 24.46 -1.21 -7.92
CA PRO A 27 23.54 -0.17 -8.39
C PRO A 27 23.06 -0.37 -9.83
N GLU A 28 23.87 -1.02 -10.68
CA GLU A 28 23.54 -1.34 -12.07
C GLU A 28 22.34 -2.29 -12.18
N LEU A 29 21.98 -3.01 -11.11
CA LEU A 29 20.79 -3.87 -11.06
C LEU A 29 19.49 -3.08 -10.86
N VAL A 30 19.57 -1.77 -10.60
CA VAL A 30 18.41 -0.85 -10.52
C VAL A 30 18.10 -0.22 -11.87
N SER A 31 19.13 0.10 -12.66
CA SER A 31 18.99 0.85 -13.92
C SER A 31 18.02 0.23 -14.94
N PRO A 32 17.95 -1.10 -15.13
CA PRO A 32 16.98 -1.70 -16.06
C PRO A 32 15.53 -1.34 -15.75
N LEU A 33 15.14 -1.32 -14.47
CA LEU A 33 13.79 -0.92 -14.07
C LEU A 33 13.53 0.55 -14.41
N VAL A 34 14.48 1.44 -14.12
CA VAL A 34 14.36 2.88 -14.42
C VAL A 34 14.17 3.10 -15.92
N VAL A 35 14.98 2.44 -16.75
CA VAL A 35 14.89 2.53 -18.22
C VAL A 35 13.54 2.01 -18.71
N TYR A 36 13.08 0.87 -18.19
CA TYR A 36 11.77 0.32 -18.57
C TYR A 36 10.63 1.27 -18.19
N LEU A 37 10.58 1.75 -16.93
CA LEU A 37 9.54 2.67 -16.44
C LEU A 37 9.53 4.02 -17.17
N GLY A 38 10.67 4.44 -17.74
CA GLY A 38 10.78 5.65 -18.55
C GLY A 38 10.55 5.44 -20.05
N SER A 39 10.37 4.20 -20.51
CA SER A 39 10.18 3.87 -21.92
C SER A 39 8.72 3.98 -22.36
N GLU A 40 8.48 4.11 -23.67
CA GLU A 40 7.13 4.10 -24.26
C GLU A 40 6.41 2.75 -24.10
N GLN A 41 7.14 1.68 -23.78
CA GLN A 41 6.55 0.35 -23.59
C GLN A 41 5.89 0.19 -22.21
N CYS A 42 6.25 1.02 -21.23
CA CYS A 42 5.67 0.94 -19.90
C CYS A 42 4.30 1.63 -19.87
N GLN A 43 3.27 0.87 -19.56
CA GLN A 43 1.90 1.38 -19.42
C GLN A 43 1.53 1.70 -17.96
N ASP A 44 2.39 1.38 -17.01
CA ASP A 44 2.15 1.67 -15.59
C ASP A 44 2.31 3.16 -15.30
N SER A 45 1.41 3.69 -14.47
CA SER A 45 1.47 5.06 -13.95
C SER A 45 0.96 5.08 -12.51
N GLY A 46 1.57 5.90 -11.65
CA GLY A 46 1.22 6.01 -10.23
C GLY A 46 1.63 4.80 -9.39
N ALA A 47 2.44 3.88 -9.94
CA ALA A 47 2.87 2.67 -9.27
C ALA A 47 4.13 2.89 -8.41
N LEU A 48 4.28 2.05 -7.38
CA LEU A 48 5.46 1.97 -6.53
C LEU A 48 6.14 0.62 -6.74
N PHE A 49 7.46 0.63 -6.89
CA PHE A 49 8.27 -0.58 -7.01
C PHE A 49 9.43 -0.57 -6.03
N GLU A 50 9.75 -1.73 -5.48
CA GLU A 50 11.00 -1.97 -4.77
C GLU A 50 11.98 -2.69 -5.71
N VAL A 51 13.26 -2.36 -5.61
CA VAL A 51 14.29 -2.93 -6.50
C VAL A 51 15.63 -3.02 -5.82
N GLY A 52 16.32 -4.15 -5.95
CA GLY A 52 17.66 -4.34 -5.40
C GLY A 52 18.14 -5.78 -5.51
N GLY A 53 19.46 -5.98 -5.64
CA GLY A 53 20.07 -7.32 -5.65
C GLY A 53 19.56 -8.27 -6.74
N GLY A 54 19.04 -7.74 -7.85
CA GLY A 54 18.46 -8.52 -8.94
C GLY A 54 16.98 -8.89 -8.76
N TRP A 55 16.32 -8.38 -7.72
CA TRP A 55 14.88 -8.53 -7.49
C TRP A 55 14.13 -7.23 -7.76
N ILE A 56 12.90 -7.34 -8.28
CA ILE A 56 11.95 -6.24 -8.46
C ILE A 56 10.58 -6.70 -7.93
N GLY A 57 9.97 -5.89 -7.08
CA GLY A 57 8.60 -6.09 -6.58
C GLY A 57 7.73 -4.86 -6.82
N LYS A 58 6.43 -5.06 -7.03
CA LYS A 58 5.43 -3.97 -7.10
C LYS A 58 4.67 -3.89 -5.77
N VAL A 59 4.52 -2.67 -5.25
CA VAL A 59 3.84 -2.40 -3.99
C VAL A 59 2.46 -1.82 -4.28
N ARG A 60 1.47 -2.21 -3.47
CA ARG A 60 0.12 -1.62 -3.46
C ARG A 60 -0.41 -1.54 -2.04
N TRP A 61 -1.42 -0.70 -1.83
CA TRP A 61 -2.15 -0.68 -0.58
C TRP A 61 -3.03 -1.93 -0.42
N GLU A 62 -3.08 -2.40 0.82
CA GLU A 62 -4.06 -3.33 1.32
C GLU A 62 -4.78 -2.64 2.48
N ARG A 63 -6.10 -2.76 2.53
CA ARG A 63 -6.92 -2.16 3.58
C ARG A 63 -7.90 -3.20 4.08
N SER A 64 -7.99 -3.33 5.41
CA SER A 64 -9.07 -4.09 6.04
C SER A 64 -10.44 -3.62 5.57
N LEU A 65 -11.46 -4.47 5.75
CA LEU A 65 -12.86 -4.08 5.56
C LEU A 65 -13.29 -3.06 6.63
N GLY A 66 -12.61 -3.07 7.78
CA GLY A 66 -12.85 -2.16 8.88
C GLY A 66 -14.10 -2.50 9.68
N ALA A 67 -14.44 -1.63 10.62
CA ALA A 67 -15.69 -1.68 11.37
C ALA A 67 -16.56 -0.46 11.02
N CYS A 68 -17.87 -0.69 10.95
CA CYS A 68 -18.85 0.32 10.66
C CYS A 68 -19.63 0.69 11.93
N PHE A 69 -19.78 1.97 12.18
CA PHE A 69 -20.53 2.52 13.32
C PHE A 69 -21.75 3.28 12.82
N ASP A 70 -22.75 3.46 13.68
CA ASP A 70 -23.93 4.27 13.39
C ASP A 70 -23.55 5.77 13.32
N PRO A 71 -23.68 6.42 12.15
CA PRO A 71 -23.36 7.83 12.00
C PRO A 71 -24.40 8.77 12.63
N GLN A 72 -25.63 8.30 12.92
CA GLN A 72 -26.70 9.09 13.53
C GLN A 72 -26.58 9.09 15.06
N ALA A 73 -26.35 7.93 15.67
CA ALA A 73 -26.14 7.81 17.11
C ALA A 73 -24.73 8.29 17.54
N GLY A 74 -23.76 8.22 16.63
CA GLY A 74 -22.35 8.41 16.95
C GLY A 74 -21.77 7.20 17.69
N PHE A 75 -20.49 7.29 18.06
CA PHE A 75 -19.78 6.24 18.77
C PHE A 75 -18.71 6.83 19.68
N SER A 76 -18.35 6.08 20.72
CA SER A 76 -17.36 6.46 21.73
C SER A 76 -15.96 5.88 21.41
N PRO A 77 -14.90 6.40 22.04
CA PRO A 77 -13.57 5.76 22.00
C PRO A 77 -13.60 4.31 22.50
N GLU A 78 -14.46 4.00 23.48
CA GLU A 78 -14.63 2.65 24.02
C GLU A 78 -15.22 1.70 22.96
N ASP A 79 -16.14 2.17 22.13
CA ASP A 79 -16.70 1.40 21.00
C ASP A 79 -15.62 1.08 19.96
N VAL A 80 -14.74 2.05 19.67
CA VAL A 80 -13.57 1.83 18.79
C VAL A 80 -12.64 0.80 19.38
N ALA A 81 -12.34 0.90 20.68
CA ALA A 81 -11.48 -0.07 21.36
C ALA A 81 -12.08 -1.48 21.33
N ALA A 82 -13.40 -1.61 21.51
CA ALA A 82 -14.10 -2.88 21.42
C ALA A 82 -14.04 -3.51 20.01
N GLN A 83 -13.97 -2.69 18.96
CA GLN A 83 -13.85 -3.14 17.57
C GLN A 83 -12.41 -3.16 17.03
N TRP A 84 -11.40 -2.89 17.86
CA TRP A 84 -10.03 -2.69 17.37
C TRP A 84 -9.45 -3.89 16.63
N GLN A 85 -9.80 -5.11 17.06
CA GLN A 85 -9.40 -6.34 16.36
C GLN A 85 -10.04 -6.43 14.98
N THR A 86 -11.33 -6.15 14.85
CA THR A 86 -12.04 -6.11 13.56
C THR A 86 -11.49 -5.04 12.62
N ILE A 87 -11.19 -3.84 13.15
CA ILE A 87 -10.61 -2.74 12.36
C ILE A 87 -9.24 -3.14 11.80
N GLY A 88 -8.45 -3.87 12.57
CA GLY A 88 -7.14 -4.38 12.18
C GLY A 88 -7.14 -5.75 11.50
N ASP A 89 -8.30 -6.34 11.22
CA ASP A 89 -8.40 -7.66 10.57
C ASP A 89 -8.27 -7.52 9.06
N PHE A 90 -7.27 -8.19 8.50
CA PHE A 90 -6.98 -8.18 7.06
C PHE A 90 -7.54 -9.40 6.34
N ASP A 91 -8.28 -10.29 7.02
CA ASP A 91 -9.02 -11.33 6.30
C ASP A 91 -10.04 -10.71 5.34
N GLY A 92 -10.04 -11.17 4.09
CA GLY A 92 -10.85 -10.59 3.03
C GLY A 92 -10.53 -9.13 2.66
N ALA A 93 -9.34 -8.62 2.99
CA ALA A 93 -8.94 -7.24 2.74
C ALA A 93 -9.10 -6.80 1.27
N ALA A 94 -9.33 -5.50 1.10
CA ALA A 94 -9.48 -4.85 -0.19
C ALA A 94 -8.17 -4.21 -0.68
N HIS A 95 -8.07 -4.03 -1.99
CA HIS A 95 -6.97 -3.33 -2.65
C HIS A 95 -7.50 -2.15 -3.46
N PRO A 96 -7.93 -1.06 -2.79
CA PRO A 96 -8.52 0.09 -3.48
C PRO A 96 -7.52 0.70 -4.46
N ALA A 97 -7.91 0.78 -5.73
CA ALA A 97 -7.06 1.31 -6.80
C ALA A 97 -7.19 2.82 -6.96
N ASP A 98 -8.28 3.41 -6.48
CA ASP A 98 -8.56 4.83 -6.55
C ASP A 98 -9.46 5.30 -5.39
N SER A 99 -9.76 6.59 -5.35
CA SER A 99 -10.60 7.20 -4.33
C SER A 99 -12.04 6.69 -4.34
N THR A 100 -12.57 6.27 -5.49
CA THR A 100 -13.95 5.77 -5.61
C THR A 100 -14.07 4.42 -4.92
N GLU A 101 -13.16 3.49 -5.23
CA GLU A 101 -13.09 2.19 -4.56
C GLU A 101 -12.78 2.34 -3.06
N ALA A 102 -11.93 3.30 -2.68
CA ALA A 102 -11.65 3.58 -1.27
C ALA A 102 -12.90 3.99 -0.47
N LEU A 103 -13.86 4.70 -1.09
CA LEU A 103 -15.07 5.16 -0.42
C LEU A 103 -16.17 4.09 -0.32
N LYS A 104 -16.02 2.93 -0.96
CA LYS A 104 -17.06 1.91 -1.09
C LYS A 104 -17.65 1.44 0.25
N GLU A 105 -16.82 1.02 1.20
CA GLU A 105 -17.28 0.51 2.50
C GLU A 105 -17.97 1.59 3.34
N MET A 106 -17.43 2.81 3.32
CA MET A 106 -18.07 3.96 3.97
C MET A 106 -19.45 4.25 3.37
N MET A 107 -19.56 4.28 2.04
CA MET A 107 -20.83 4.50 1.35
C MET A 107 -21.83 3.37 1.61
N ALA A 108 -21.39 2.12 1.66
CA ALA A 108 -22.22 0.98 2.01
C ALA A 108 -22.81 1.12 3.42
N ASN A 109 -21.99 1.55 4.39
CA ASN A 109 -22.47 1.84 5.74
C ASN A 109 -23.56 2.92 5.75
N LEU A 110 -23.29 4.06 5.11
CA LEU A 110 -24.24 5.18 5.05
C LEU A 110 -25.56 4.77 4.39
N GLN A 111 -25.51 3.94 3.33
CA GLN A 111 -26.72 3.43 2.67
C GLN A 111 -27.56 2.51 3.56
N GLY A 112 -26.94 1.75 4.47
CA GLY A 112 -27.66 0.94 5.45
C GLY A 112 -28.60 1.79 6.30
N TYR A 113 -28.06 2.84 6.93
CA TYR A 113 -28.81 3.73 7.81
C TYR A 113 -29.79 4.67 7.09
N LEU A 114 -29.57 4.97 5.81
CA LEU A 114 -30.56 5.74 5.02
C LEU A 114 -31.83 4.93 4.69
N ARG A 115 -31.74 3.60 4.64
CA ARG A 115 -32.89 2.73 4.33
C ARG A 115 -33.77 2.45 5.54
N GLU A 116 -33.24 2.54 6.76
CA GLU A 116 -33.98 2.28 8.01
C GLU A 116 -34.91 3.43 8.41
N VAL A 117 -34.84 4.58 7.72
CA VAL A 117 -35.65 5.79 8.00
C VAL A 117 -36.94 5.85 7.16
N HIS A 118 -37.27 4.79 6.40
CA HIS A 118 -38.55 4.63 5.67
C HIS A 118 -39.26 3.34 6.08
#